data_AF-A0A536LY30-F1
#
_entry.id   AF-A0A536LY30-F1
#
_cell.length_a   1.000
_cell.length_b   1.000
_cell.length_c   1.000
_cell.angle_alpha   90.00
_cell.angle_beta   90.00
_cell.angle_gamma   90.00
#
_symmetry.space_group_name_H-M   'P 1'
#
loop_
_entity.id
_entity.type
_entity.pdbx_description
1 polymer ?
#
loop_
_entity_poly.entity_id
_entity_poly.type
_entity_poly.pdbx_seq_one_letter_code
_entity_poly.pdbx_strand_id
1 'polypeptide(L)'
;MNPHVDLGAAADFIWRNARVLERQVFAALFLGGDMMRALEALRPYQNKDGGFGNGLEPDIRGPVSQPVPTEFAFRTLDQVGAIEETMIGRACDYLQTITTDEGGVPWVLPSVRDYPRAPWWETSDNPPASLNPTAAVAGLLQKWKIEHPWRDPATAFCWPKNR
;
A
#
# COMPACT_ATOMS: atom_id res chain seq x y z
N MET A 1 35.86 -9.03 6.71
CA MET A 1 35.00 -9.98 5.97
C MET A 1 33.85 -9.18 5.40
N ASN A 2 33.75 -9.08 4.08
CA ASN A 2 32.57 -8.49 3.45
C ASN A 2 31.48 -9.58 3.56
N PRO A 3 30.37 -9.39 4.30
CA PRO A 3 29.35 -10.41 4.38
C PRO A 3 28.74 -10.55 2.98
N HIS A 4 29.09 -11.61 2.27
CA HIS A 4 28.37 -11.98 1.06
C HIS A 4 26.92 -12.25 1.48
N VAL A 5 25.99 -11.57 0.81
CA VAL A 5 24.56 -11.82 0.98
C VAL A 5 24.29 -13.28 0.59
N ASP A 6 23.82 -14.07 1.55
CA ASP A 6 23.42 -15.46 1.30
C ASP A 6 21.97 -15.48 0.78
N LEU A 7 21.83 -15.45 -0.55
CA LEU A 7 20.51 -15.49 -1.20
C LEU A 7 19.79 -16.82 -0.96
N GLY A 8 20.52 -17.92 -0.74
CA GLY A 8 19.94 -19.22 -0.44
C GLY A 8 19.25 -19.24 0.93
N ALA A 9 19.92 -18.70 1.96
CA ALA A 9 19.33 -18.53 3.28
C ALA A 9 18.13 -17.58 3.27
N ALA A 10 18.20 -16.48 2.50
CA ALA A 10 17.07 -15.57 2.32
C ALA A 10 15.87 -16.26 1.65
N ALA A 11 16.10 -17.05 0.60
CA ALA A 11 15.04 -17.80 -0.09
C ALA A 11 14.37 -18.83 0.85
N ASP A 12 15.14 -19.58 1.65
CA ASP A 12 14.59 -20.54 2.61
C ASP A 12 13.72 -19.85 3.66
N PHE A 13 14.17 -18.69 4.18
CA PHE A 13 13.37 -17.90 5.11
C PHE A 13 12.04 -17.45 4.50
N ILE A 14 12.05 -16.94 3.26
CA ILE A 14 10.84 -16.48 2.56
C ILE A 14 9.88 -17.66 2.30
N TRP A 15 10.38 -18.81 1.86
CA TRP A 15 9.55 -20.00 1.60
C TRP A 15 8.89 -20.57 2.85
N ARG A 16 9.53 -20.44 4.02
CA ARG A 16 8.97 -20.93 5.28
C ARG A 16 8.01 -19.96 5.95
N ASN A 17 8.27 -18.66 5.86
CA ASN A 17 7.61 -17.68 6.74
C ASN A 17 6.72 -16.69 5.99
N ALA A 18 7.02 -16.38 4.73
CA ALA A 18 6.34 -15.30 4.03
C ALA A 18 4.98 -15.73 3.48
N ARG A 19 4.07 -14.76 3.27
CA ARG A 19 2.77 -15.00 2.62
C ARG A 19 2.98 -15.18 1.12
N VAL A 20 1.94 -15.67 0.44
CA VAL A 20 2.00 -15.89 -1.02
C VAL A 20 2.44 -14.64 -1.77
N LEU A 21 1.99 -13.45 -1.35
CA LEU A 21 2.37 -12.18 -1.98
C LEU A 21 3.90 -11.97 -1.96
N GLU A 22 4.51 -11.93 -0.78
CA GLU A 22 5.97 -11.74 -0.66
C GLU A 22 6.74 -12.86 -1.37
N ARG A 23 6.17 -14.07 -1.40
CA ARG A 23 6.81 -15.16 -2.12
C ARG A 23 6.89 -14.90 -3.63
N GLN A 24 5.79 -14.42 -4.21
CA GLN A 24 5.76 -14.07 -5.63
C GLN A 24 6.62 -12.84 -5.93
N VAL A 25 6.60 -11.82 -5.07
CA VAL A 25 7.48 -10.64 -5.20
C VAL A 25 8.96 -11.07 -5.16
N PHE A 26 9.35 -11.92 -4.20
CA PHE A 26 10.72 -12.43 -4.10
C PHE A 26 11.12 -13.25 -5.33
N ALA A 27 10.26 -14.18 -5.77
CA ALA A 27 10.52 -14.98 -6.96
C ALA A 27 10.75 -14.10 -8.19
N ALA A 28 9.93 -13.07 -8.37
CA ALA A 28 10.00 -12.19 -9.52
C ALA A 28 11.26 -11.30 -9.50
N LEU A 29 11.64 -10.78 -8.32
CA LEU A 29 12.82 -9.90 -8.18
C LEU A 29 14.16 -10.65 -8.22
N PHE A 30 14.22 -11.87 -7.68
CA PHE A 30 15.51 -12.53 -7.43
C PHE A 30 15.69 -13.88 -8.14
N LEU A 31 14.61 -14.52 -8.59
CA LEU A 31 14.67 -15.86 -9.19
C LEU A 31 14.24 -15.88 -10.67
N GLY A 32 14.04 -14.71 -11.29
CA GLY A 32 13.58 -14.59 -12.67
C GLY A 32 12.13 -15.06 -12.87
N GLY A 33 11.33 -15.05 -11.80
CA GLY A 33 9.91 -15.38 -11.84
C GLY A 33 9.07 -14.34 -12.59
N ASP A 34 7.87 -14.74 -13.00
CA ASP A 34 6.91 -13.86 -13.67
C ASP A 34 6.30 -12.83 -12.70
N MET A 35 6.53 -11.54 -12.99
CA MET A 35 6.01 -10.40 -12.22
C MET A 35 4.49 -10.41 -12.12
N MET A 36 3.79 -10.96 -13.11
CA MET A 36 2.33 -11.04 -13.10
C MET A 36 1.80 -11.93 -11.97
N ARG A 37 2.59 -12.91 -11.50
CA ARG A 37 2.17 -13.75 -10.36
C ARG A 37 2.05 -12.94 -9.07
N ALA A 38 2.87 -11.91 -8.89
CA ALA A 38 2.77 -11.01 -7.75
C ALA A 38 1.51 -10.14 -7.85
N LEU A 39 1.17 -9.64 -9.04
CA LEU A 39 -0.09 -8.92 -9.26
C LEU A 39 -1.30 -9.82 -8.94
N GLU A 40 -1.32 -11.06 -9.44
CA GLU A 40 -2.40 -12.00 -9.15
C GLU A 40 -2.50 -12.35 -7.65
N ALA A 41 -1.36 -12.44 -6.95
CA ALA A 41 -1.34 -12.62 -5.50
C ALA A 41 -1.81 -11.37 -4.73
N LEU A 42 -1.73 -10.18 -5.32
CA LEU A 42 -2.16 -8.92 -4.71
C LEU A 42 -3.68 -8.70 -4.85
N ARG A 43 -4.30 -9.15 -5.95
CA ARG A 43 -5.73 -8.94 -6.24
C ARG A 43 -6.69 -9.28 -5.07
N PRO A 44 -6.51 -10.38 -4.32
CA PRO A 44 -7.42 -10.74 -3.22
C PRO A 44 -7.43 -9.74 -2.06
N TYR A 45 -6.46 -8.84 -1.98
CA TYR A 45 -6.39 -7.82 -0.93
C TYR A 45 -7.24 -6.58 -1.25
N GLN A 46 -7.60 -6.34 -2.53
CA GLN A 46 -8.44 -5.21 -2.92
C GLN A 46 -9.92 -5.51 -2.63
N ASN A 47 -10.56 -4.65 -1.85
CA ASN A 47 -11.96 -4.77 -1.48
C ASN A 47 -12.88 -4.22 -2.57
N LYS A 48 -14.20 -4.41 -2.38
CA LYS A 48 -15.23 -3.92 -3.32
C LYS A 48 -15.23 -2.40 -3.43
N ASP A 49 -14.96 -1.70 -2.33
CA ASP A 49 -14.85 -0.24 -2.28
C ASP A 49 -13.63 0.32 -3.04
N GLY A 50 -12.70 -0.55 -3.47
CA GLY A 50 -11.50 -0.19 -4.20
C GLY A 50 -10.25 -0.03 -3.34
N GLY A 51 -10.41 0.12 -2.02
CA GLY A 51 -9.30 0.15 -1.07
C GLY A 51 -8.73 -1.22 -0.79
N PHE A 52 -7.66 -1.27 0.02
CA PHE A 52 -6.99 -2.52 0.37
C PHE A 52 -7.07 -2.80 1.87
N GLY A 53 -7.20 -4.08 2.21
CA GLY A 53 -7.25 -4.59 3.57
C GLY A 53 -6.77 -6.03 3.61
N ASN A 54 -7.50 -6.89 4.30
CA ASN A 54 -7.28 -8.35 4.35
C ASN A 54 -5.88 -8.76 4.81
N GLY A 55 -5.29 -7.99 5.73
CA GLY A 55 -3.96 -8.29 6.22
C GLY A 55 -2.83 -7.86 5.29
N LEU A 56 -3.05 -7.04 4.26
CA LEU A 56 -2.00 -6.67 3.29
C LEU A 56 -0.78 -6.02 3.97
N GLU A 57 -1.02 -4.98 4.79
CA GLU A 57 -0.05 -4.55 5.80
C GLU A 57 -0.03 -5.62 6.90
N PRO A 58 1.09 -6.37 7.09
CA PRO A 58 1.13 -7.52 7.99
C PRO A 58 0.67 -7.25 9.42
N ASP A 59 0.83 -6.01 9.89
CA ASP A 59 0.48 -5.61 11.24
C ASP A 59 -0.97 -5.10 11.38
N ILE A 60 -1.75 -5.04 10.29
CA ILE A 60 -3.18 -4.73 10.28
C ILE A 60 -3.94 -5.93 9.70
N ARG A 61 -4.42 -6.84 10.55
CA ARG A 61 -5.01 -8.13 10.10
C ARG A 61 -6.50 -8.05 9.70
N GLY A 62 -7.09 -6.86 9.76
CA GLY A 62 -8.51 -6.65 9.47
C GLY A 62 -8.86 -6.75 7.99
N PRO A 63 -10.13 -7.06 7.65
CA PRO A 63 -10.61 -7.16 6.28
C PRO A 63 -10.92 -5.78 5.68
N VAL A 64 -11.20 -4.77 6.51
CA VAL A 64 -11.66 -3.45 6.05
C VAL A 64 -10.54 -2.68 5.39
N SER A 65 -10.89 -1.93 4.34
CA SER A 65 -9.95 -1.06 3.63
C SER A 65 -9.34 -0.01 4.55
N GLN A 66 -8.03 0.19 4.43
CA GLN A 66 -7.27 1.20 5.18
C GLN A 66 -6.31 1.97 4.26
N PRO A 67 -5.99 3.23 4.59
CA PRO A 67 -5.05 4.06 3.82
C PRO A 67 -3.69 3.40 3.61
N VAL A 68 -3.07 2.88 4.67
CA VAL A 68 -1.69 2.34 4.59
C VAL A 68 -1.59 1.00 3.86
N PRO A 69 -2.48 0.02 4.10
CA PRO A 69 -2.62 -1.11 3.20
C PRO A 69 -2.78 -0.71 1.72
N THR A 70 -3.48 0.39 1.43
CA THR A 70 -3.61 0.89 0.05
C THR A 70 -2.26 1.39 -0.50
N GLU A 71 -1.47 2.10 0.29
CA GLU A 71 -0.08 2.44 -0.05
C GLU A 71 0.79 1.19 -0.26
N PHE A 72 0.65 0.17 0.60
CA PHE A 72 1.38 -1.09 0.49
C PHE A 72 1.14 -1.74 -0.87
N ALA A 73 -0.12 -1.74 -1.34
CA ALA A 73 -0.46 -2.22 -2.68
C ALA A 73 0.28 -1.43 -3.77
N PHE A 74 0.30 -0.10 -3.68
CA PHE A 74 0.98 0.75 -4.66
C PHE A 74 2.48 0.48 -4.70
N ARG A 75 3.13 0.35 -3.53
CA ARG A 75 4.55 -0.01 -3.46
C ARG A 75 4.83 -1.39 -4.04
N THR A 76 3.92 -2.34 -3.81
CA THR A 76 4.04 -3.70 -4.37
C THR A 76 3.99 -3.65 -5.90
N LEU A 77 3.03 -2.92 -6.47
CA LEU A 77 2.90 -2.70 -7.92
C LEU A 77 4.17 -2.03 -8.49
N ASP A 78 4.72 -1.04 -7.77
CA ASP A 78 5.96 -0.37 -8.16
C ASP A 78 7.16 -1.32 -8.20
N GLN A 79 7.30 -2.16 -7.16
CA GLN A 79 8.42 -3.10 -7.02
C GLN A 79 8.46 -4.12 -8.16
N VAL A 80 7.30 -4.65 -8.54
CA VAL A 80 7.20 -5.69 -9.58
C VAL A 80 6.97 -5.11 -10.98
N GLY A 81 6.89 -3.78 -11.11
CA GLY A 81 6.70 -3.10 -12.39
C GLY A 81 5.38 -3.43 -13.10
N ALA A 82 4.37 -3.91 -12.37
CA ALA A 82 3.07 -4.34 -12.92
C ALA A 82 1.99 -3.30 -12.63
N ILE A 83 2.05 -2.17 -13.32
CA ILE A 83 1.09 -1.08 -13.16
C ILE A 83 -0.23 -1.45 -13.84
N GLU A 84 -1.31 -1.59 -13.06
CA GLU A 84 -2.64 -1.94 -13.56
C GLU A 84 -3.60 -0.78 -13.29
N GLU A 85 -3.93 -0.03 -14.35
CA GLU A 85 -4.67 1.23 -14.24
C GLU A 85 -6.06 1.07 -13.62
N THR A 86 -6.75 -0.05 -13.84
CA THR A 86 -8.09 -0.28 -13.28
C THR A 86 -8.04 -0.44 -11.76
N MET A 87 -7.12 -1.27 -11.26
CA MET A 87 -6.88 -1.45 -9.83
C MET A 87 -6.48 -0.14 -9.15
N ILE A 88 -5.59 0.64 -9.79
CA ILE A 88 -5.12 1.92 -9.27
C ILE A 88 -6.25 2.95 -9.26
N GLY A 89 -7.02 3.07 -10.34
CA GLY A 89 -8.17 3.98 -10.43
C GLY A 89 -9.17 3.73 -9.30
N ARG A 90 -9.57 2.47 -9.09
CA ARG A 90 -10.47 2.09 -7.99
C ARG A 90 -9.91 2.43 -6.60
N ALA A 91 -8.60 2.27 -6.42
CA ALA A 91 -7.95 2.64 -5.17
C ALA A 91 -7.95 4.16 -4.95
N CYS A 92 -7.76 4.94 -6.01
CA CYS A 92 -7.86 6.39 -5.96
C CYS A 92 -9.30 6.86 -5.71
N ASP A 93 -10.32 6.21 -6.29
CA ASP A 93 -11.73 6.44 -5.97
C ASP A 93 -11.98 6.23 -4.46
N TYR A 94 -11.51 5.11 -3.91
CA TYR A 94 -11.57 4.84 -2.46
C TYR A 94 -10.88 5.95 -1.65
N LEU A 95 -9.65 6.32 -2.00
CA LEU A 95 -8.90 7.37 -1.28
C LEU A 95 -9.63 8.72 -1.31
N GLN A 96 -10.34 9.04 -2.40
CA GLN A 96 -11.17 10.24 -2.49
C GLN A 96 -12.32 10.22 -1.47
N THR A 97 -12.94 9.07 -1.23
CA THR A 97 -14.05 8.96 -0.24
C THR A 97 -13.60 9.18 1.21
N ILE A 98 -12.31 9.02 1.50
CA ILE A 98 -11.75 9.12 2.86
C ILE A 98 -10.78 10.31 3.01
N THR A 99 -10.70 11.16 1.99
CA THR A 99 -9.87 12.37 2.04
C THR A 99 -10.50 13.37 3.01
N THR A 100 -9.68 13.89 3.91
CA THR A 100 -10.09 14.92 4.86
C THR A 100 -10.14 16.29 4.19
N ASP A 101 -10.73 17.29 4.86
CA ASP A 101 -10.76 18.68 4.40
C ASP A 101 -9.35 19.30 4.25
N GLU A 102 -8.32 18.68 4.85
CA GLU A 102 -6.93 19.12 4.71
C GLU A 102 -6.33 18.79 3.33
N GLY A 103 -6.96 17.87 2.58
CA GLY A 103 -6.58 17.45 1.23
C GLY A 103 -5.78 16.13 1.17
N GLY A 104 -5.47 15.54 2.31
CA GLY A 104 -4.83 14.23 2.42
C GLY A 104 -5.72 13.20 3.12
N VAL A 105 -5.24 11.96 3.18
CA VAL A 105 -5.91 10.87 3.90
C VAL A 105 -5.26 10.63 5.27
N PRO A 106 -6.01 10.07 6.24
CA PRO A 106 -5.45 9.60 7.51
C PRO A 106 -4.35 8.54 7.35
N TRP A 107 -3.55 8.36 8.41
CA TRP A 107 -2.64 7.21 8.54
C TRP A 107 -3.44 5.89 8.58
N VAL A 108 -4.47 5.83 9.42
CA VAL A 108 -5.48 4.76 9.46
C VAL A 108 -6.84 5.34 9.80
N LEU A 109 -7.90 4.60 9.48
CA LEU A 109 -9.28 4.95 9.81
C LEU A 109 -9.70 4.33 11.16
N PRO A 110 -10.71 4.91 11.85
CA PRO A 110 -11.21 4.39 13.13
C PRO A 110 -11.59 2.90 13.11
N SER A 111 -12.08 2.41 11.96
CA SER A 111 -12.45 1.00 11.73
C SER A 111 -11.29 0.02 11.90
N VAL A 112 -10.04 0.49 11.95
CA VAL A 112 -8.88 -0.36 12.27
C VAL A 112 -9.02 -0.98 13.66
N ARG A 113 -9.72 -0.30 14.58
CA ARG A 113 -9.86 -0.74 15.98
C ARG A 113 -10.66 -2.02 16.16
N ASP A 114 -11.52 -2.34 15.19
CA ASP A 114 -12.45 -3.46 15.25
C ASP A 114 -11.78 -4.81 14.95
N TYR A 115 -10.49 -4.81 14.59
CA TYR A 115 -9.76 -6.00 14.16
C TYR A 115 -8.38 -6.13 14.80
N PRO A 116 -7.79 -7.35 14.80
CA PRO A 116 -6.44 -7.57 15.32
C PRO A 116 -5.41 -6.73 14.55
N ARG A 117 -4.57 -6.04 15.31
CA ARG A 117 -3.53 -5.15 14.81
C ARG A 117 -2.41 -4.98 15.84
N ALA A 118 -1.24 -4.52 15.40
CA ALA A 118 -0.23 -4.09 16.34
C ALA A 118 -0.66 -2.81 17.10
N PRO A 119 -0.23 -2.58 18.35
CA PRO A 119 -0.76 -1.53 19.21
C PRO A 119 -0.62 -0.10 18.69
N TRP A 120 0.33 0.16 17.78
CA TRP A 120 0.56 1.48 17.19
C TRP A 120 -0.37 1.80 16.02
N TRP A 121 -1.13 0.84 15.51
CA TRP A 121 -2.15 1.08 14.49
C TRP A 121 -3.42 1.63 15.14
N GLU A 122 -3.35 2.87 15.58
CA GLU A 122 -4.43 3.51 16.34
C GLU A 122 -4.68 4.93 15.84
N THR A 123 -5.89 5.43 16.07
CA THR A 123 -6.30 6.78 15.69
C THR A 123 -7.48 7.26 16.53
N SER A 124 -7.73 8.57 16.55
CA SER A 124 -8.98 9.13 17.10
C SER A 124 -10.17 8.85 16.16
N ASP A 125 -11.39 9.14 16.60
CA ASP A 125 -12.60 8.95 15.75
C ASP A 125 -12.61 9.85 14.51
N ASN A 126 -11.96 11.01 14.59
CA ASN A 126 -11.78 11.94 13.48
C ASN A 126 -10.28 12.19 13.25
N PRO A 127 -9.56 11.27 12.58
CA PRO A 127 -8.15 11.47 12.31
C PRO A 127 -7.90 12.70 11.41
N PRO A 128 -6.80 13.43 11.62
CA PRO A 128 -6.32 14.39 10.62
C PRO A 128 -5.75 13.66 9.40
N ALA A 129 -5.50 14.40 8.31
CA ALA A 129 -4.66 13.91 7.23
C ALA A 129 -3.23 13.68 7.73
N SER A 130 -2.53 12.76 7.07
CA SER A 130 -1.15 12.45 7.36
C SER A 130 -0.33 12.41 6.08
N LEU A 131 0.93 12.86 6.16
CA LEU A 131 1.90 12.71 5.07
C LEU A 131 2.09 11.25 4.69
N ASN A 132 2.05 10.36 5.68
CA ASN A 132 2.00 8.93 5.45
C ASN A 132 0.54 8.45 5.61
N PRO A 133 -0.12 7.89 4.58
CA PRO A 133 0.41 7.45 3.29
C PRO A 133 0.32 8.45 2.13
N THR A 134 -0.31 9.62 2.33
CA THR A 134 -0.66 10.54 1.24
C THR A 134 0.50 10.85 0.27
N ALA A 135 1.67 11.21 0.80
CA ALA A 135 2.85 11.58 0.02
C ALA A 135 3.41 10.41 -0.79
N ALA A 136 3.39 9.20 -0.23
CA ALA A 136 3.87 8.01 -0.91
C ALA A 136 2.97 7.64 -2.09
N VAL A 137 1.65 7.64 -1.88
CA VAL A 137 0.69 7.34 -2.95
C VAL A 137 0.72 8.42 -4.03
N ALA A 138 0.68 9.70 -3.65
CA ALA A 138 0.77 10.81 -4.60
C ALA A 138 2.08 10.75 -5.41
N GLY A 139 3.21 10.49 -4.76
CA GLY A 139 4.51 10.33 -5.42
C GLY A 139 4.55 9.19 -6.43
N LEU A 140 3.93 8.03 -6.11
CA LEU A 140 3.83 6.91 -7.04
C LEU A 140 2.92 7.23 -8.23
N LEU A 141 1.77 7.87 -8.01
CA LEU A 141 0.91 8.33 -9.11
C LEU A 141 1.65 9.29 -10.05
N GLN A 142 2.43 10.23 -9.50
CA GLN A 142 3.28 11.13 -10.29
C GLN A 142 4.37 10.37 -11.04
N LYS A 143 5.06 9.42 -10.38
CA LYS A 143 6.09 8.56 -11.01
C LYS A 143 5.51 7.80 -12.20
N TRP A 144 4.33 7.22 -12.05
CA TRP A 144 3.65 6.44 -13.08
C TRP A 144 2.92 7.29 -14.13
N LYS A 145 2.87 8.61 -13.94
CA LYS A 145 2.12 9.56 -14.77
C LYS A 145 0.63 9.20 -14.90
N ILE A 146 0.07 8.56 -13.87
CA ILE A 146 -1.36 8.27 -13.80
C ILE A 146 -2.08 9.54 -13.40
N GLU A 147 -3.08 9.92 -14.17
CA GLU A 147 -3.96 11.04 -13.86
C GLU A 147 -5.19 10.55 -13.10
N HIS A 148 -5.54 11.23 -12.02
CA HIS A 148 -6.76 10.99 -11.26
C HIS A 148 -7.15 12.27 -10.51
N PRO A 149 -8.45 12.59 -10.34
CA PRO A 149 -8.90 13.74 -9.55
C PRO A 149 -8.33 13.82 -8.13
N TRP A 150 -7.92 12.69 -7.57
CA TRP A 150 -7.31 12.60 -6.24
C TRP A 150 -5.83 13.03 -6.21
N ARG A 151 -5.08 12.86 -7.31
CA ARG A 151 -3.61 13.01 -7.33
C ARG A 151 -3.16 14.43 -6.99
N ASP A 152 -3.71 15.42 -7.66
CA ASP A 152 -3.21 16.80 -7.58
C ASP A 152 -3.54 17.45 -6.22
N PRO A 153 -4.75 17.30 -5.65
CA PRO A 153 -5.04 17.72 -4.28
C PRO A 153 -4.15 17.03 -3.24
N ALA A 154 -3.97 15.70 -3.34
CA ALA A 154 -3.10 14.94 -2.44
C ALA A 154 -1.63 15.38 -2.56
N THR A 155 -1.18 15.70 -3.78
CA THR A 155 0.14 16.31 -4.02
C THR A 155 0.20 17.67 -3.32
N ALA A 156 -0.76 18.56 -3.51
CA ALA A 156 -0.76 19.88 -2.87
C ALA A 156 -0.72 19.80 -1.34
N PHE A 157 -1.38 18.81 -0.72
CA PHE A 157 -1.36 18.59 0.72
C PHE A 157 0.07 18.34 1.27
N CYS A 158 0.92 17.65 0.51
CA CYS A 158 2.23 17.23 1.00
C CYS A 158 3.28 18.34 1.01
N TRP A 159 2.94 19.54 0.52
CA TRP A 159 3.83 20.67 0.41
C TRP A 159 3.55 21.63 1.56
N PRO A 160 4.57 22.30 2.12
CA PRO A 160 4.35 23.31 3.14
C PRO A 160 3.40 24.38 2.62
N LYS A 161 2.29 24.63 3.32
CA LYS A 161 1.51 25.85 3.12
C LYS A 161 2.34 26.98 3.75
N ASN A 162 2.86 27.90 2.93
CA ASN A 162 3.55 29.09 3.43
C ASN A 162 2.67 29.74 4.50
N ARG A 163 3.14 29.75 5.75
CA ARG A 163 2.53 30.50 6.86
C ARG A 163 3.14 31.89 6.90
#